data_AF-A0A819J9K3-F1
#
_entry.id   AF-A0A819J9K3-F1
#
_cell.length_a   1.000
_cell.length_b   1.000
_cell.length_c   1.000
_cell.angle_alpha   90.00
_cell.angle_beta   90.00
_cell.angle_gamma   90.00
#
_symmetry.space_group_name_H-M   'P 1'
#
loop_
_entity.id
_entity.type
_entity.pdbx_description
1 polymer ?
#
loop_
_entity_poly.entity_id
_entity_poly.type
_entity_poly.pdbx_seq_one_letter_code
_entity_poly.pdbx_strand_id
1 'polypeptide(L)'
;FSSSSSHILSIDPHHLHLTLLTLHLKTTLQIEQCILALKRIQEEIHYHCSYPERICLEFNGIDTFHSKILFIKCQQNNRLDNLRTLIIERLYEQQQKQKIDDIFFAGNYQEFIPHITIFKNKRKFSSIYQNEMN
;
A
#
# COMPACT_ATOMS: atom_id res chain seq x y z
N PHE A 1 -39.34 -13.35 1.21
CA PHE A 1 -38.04 -13.04 0.58
C PHE A 1 -37.40 -11.90 1.34
N SER A 2 -36.55 -12.20 2.33
CA SER A 2 -35.81 -11.22 3.10
C SER A 2 -34.57 -10.77 2.31
N SER A 3 -34.59 -9.54 1.82
CA SER A 3 -33.42 -8.88 1.24
C SER A 3 -32.40 -8.60 2.35
N SER A 4 -31.45 -9.51 2.53
CA SER A 4 -30.26 -9.21 3.34
C SER A 4 -29.48 -8.12 2.61
N SER A 5 -29.52 -6.89 3.13
CA SER A 5 -28.66 -5.81 2.65
C SER A 5 -27.21 -6.24 2.83
N SER A 6 -26.56 -6.60 1.72
CA SER A 6 -25.11 -6.65 1.70
C SER A 6 -24.63 -5.24 2.03
N HIS A 7 -24.00 -5.05 3.18
CA HIS A 7 -23.34 -3.80 3.54
C HIS A 7 -22.24 -3.53 2.52
N ILE A 8 -22.61 -2.80 1.47
CA ILE A 8 -21.75 -2.25 0.43
C ILE A 8 -21.05 -1.07 1.10
N LEU A 9 -19.73 -1.14 1.24
CA LEU A 9 -18.93 -0.04 1.76
C LEU A 9 -18.04 0.46 0.63
N SER A 10 -18.47 1.53 -0.04
CA SER A 10 -17.56 2.36 -0.82
C SER A 10 -16.49 2.91 0.11
N ILE A 11 -15.24 2.97 -0.34
CA ILE A 11 -14.21 3.63 0.45
C ILE A 11 -14.49 5.13 0.41
N ASP A 12 -14.55 5.74 1.60
CA ASP A 12 -14.61 7.18 1.74
C ASP A 12 -13.39 7.82 1.03
N PRO A 13 -13.58 8.82 0.15
CA PRO A 13 -12.50 9.48 -0.58
C PRO A 13 -11.31 9.91 0.29
N HIS A 14 -11.54 10.29 1.55
CA HIS A 14 -10.48 10.67 2.49
C HIS A 14 -9.56 9.51 2.91
N HIS A 15 -9.98 8.27 2.64
CA HIS A 15 -9.21 7.06 2.88
C HIS A 15 -8.60 6.48 1.60
N LEU A 16 -8.69 7.16 0.45
CA LEU A 16 -7.99 6.75 -0.75
C LEU A 16 -6.48 6.96 -0.54
N HIS A 17 -5.74 5.86 -0.56
CA HIS A 17 -4.30 5.85 -0.39
C HIS A 17 -3.68 4.74 -1.23
N LEU A 18 -2.40 4.91 -1.53
CA LEU A 18 -1.55 3.87 -2.08
C LEU A 18 -0.74 3.26 -0.93
N THR A 19 -0.84 1.95 -0.75
CA THR A 19 -0.05 1.25 0.27
C THR A 19 1.37 1.05 -0.26
N LEU A 20 2.36 1.71 0.34
CA LEU A 20 3.78 1.54 -0.04
C LEU A 20 4.41 0.30 0.58
N LEU A 21 4.12 0.08 1.87
CA LEU A 21 4.71 -0.97 2.68
C LEU A 21 3.68 -1.50 3.67
N THR A 22 3.74 -2.81 3.92
CA THR A 22 3.01 -3.45 5.01
C THR A 22 4.01 -3.96 6.04
N LEU A 23 3.80 -3.62 7.32
CA LEU A 23 4.69 -3.97 8.42
C LEU A 23 3.90 -4.78 9.46
N HIS A 24 4.55 -5.75 10.10
CA HIS A 24 3.99 -6.45 11.24
C HIS A 24 4.73 -6.04 12.51
N LEU A 25 4.04 -5.22 13.32
CA LEU A 25 4.52 -4.66 14.57
C LEU A 25 3.67 -5.26 15.70
N LYS A 26 4.30 -6.00 16.61
CA LYS A 26 3.63 -6.78 17.67
C LYS A 26 3.56 -6.04 19.00
N THR A 27 4.53 -5.17 19.27
CA THR A 27 4.67 -4.49 20.56
C THR A 27 4.57 -2.97 20.39
N THR A 28 4.13 -2.28 21.44
CA THR A 28 4.11 -0.80 21.47
C THR A 28 5.51 -0.23 21.23
N LEU A 29 6.54 -0.87 21.78
CA LEU A 29 7.93 -0.48 21.58
C LEU A 29 8.32 -0.52 20.09
N GLN A 30 7.95 -1.58 19.37
CA GLN A 30 8.19 -1.69 17.92
C GLN A 30 7.48 -0.58 17.14
N ILE A 31 6.26 -0.21 17.53
CA ILE A 31 5.51 0.89 16.93
C ILE A 31 6.25 2.21 17.12
N GLU A 32 6.65 2.52 18.36
CA GLU A 32 7.37 3.76 18.70
C GLU A 32 8.71 3.85 17.96
N GLN A 33 9.48 2.77 17.93
CA GLN A 33 10.77 2.71 17.23
C GLN A 33 10.59 2.87 15.71
N CYS A 34 9.55 2.26 15.13
CA CYS A 34 9.22 2.43 13.71
C CYS A 34 8.82 3.88 13.39
N ILE A 35 8.02 4.53 14.23
CA ILE A 35 7.64 5.93 14.08
C ILE A 35 8.89 6.82 14.14
N LEU A 36 9.79 6.58 15.09
CA LEU A 36 11.05 7.33 15.20
C LEU A 36 11.95 7.13 13.98
N ALA A 37 12.03 5.91 13.46
CA ALA A 37 12.79 5.60 12.24
C ALA A 37 12.22 6.36 11.03
N LEU A 38 10.90 6.32 10.83
CA LEU A 38 10.22 7.05 9.75
C LEU A 38 10.40 8.57 9.86
N LYS A 39 10.31 9.14 11.07
CA LYS A 39 10.56 10.56 11.32
C LYS A 39 11.98 10.98 10.93
N ARG A 40 12.99 10.13 11.20
CA ARG A 40 14.39 10.43 10.86
C ARG A 40 14.66 10.50 9.37
N ILE A 41 13.90 9.75 8.57
CA ILE A 41 14.05 9.71 7.11
C ILE A 41 13.03 10.57 6.37
N GLN A 42 12.21 11.34 7.10
CA GLN A 42 11.14 12.14 6.53
C GLN A 42 11.65 13.14 5.48
N GLU A 43 12.76 13.81 5.77
CA GLU A 43 13.38 14.75 4.82
C GLU A 43 13.92 14.06 3.57
N GLU A 44 14.49 12.85 3.72
CA GLU A 44 14.98 12.04 2.61
C GLU A 44 13.80 11.58 1.72
N ILE A 45 12.71 11.10 2.34
CA ILE A 45 11.46 10.78 1.65
C ILE A 45 10.94 12.01 0.90
N HIS A 46 10.89 13.18 1.55
CA HIS A 46 10.40 14.40 0.94
C HIS A 46 11.23 14.82 -0.28
N TYR A 47 12.55 14.72 -0.18
CA TYR A 47 13.48 14.97 -1.26
C TYR A 47 13.22 14.04 -2.45
N HIS A 48 13.14 12.73 -2.22
CA HIS A 48 12.88 11.74 -3.28
C HIS A 48 11.50 11.91 -3.94
N CYS A 49 10.51 12.40 -3.19
CA CYS A 49 9.19 12.74 -3.72
C CYS A 49 9.17 14.00 -4.60
N SER A 50 10.13 14.91 -4.42
CA SER A 50 10.04 16.28 -4.96
C SER A 50 11.16 16.66 -5.94
N TYR A 51 12.29 15.94 -5.94
CA TYR A 51 13.48 16.24 -6.74
C TYR A 51 13.92 15.02 -7.59
N PRO A 52 14.45 15.21 -8.83
CA PRO A 52 14.55 16.47 -9.58
C PRO A 52 13.19 17.04 -10.00
N GLU A 53 12.19 16.17 -10.11
CA GLU A 53 10.79 16.54 -10.34
C GLU A 53 9.91 15.89 -9.28
N ARG A 54 8.62 16.21 -9.24
CA ARG A 54 7.70 15.49 -8.36
C ARG A 54 7.42 14.08 -8.88
N ILE A 55 7.20 13.11 -7.99
CA ILE A 55 6.69 11.81 -8.41
C ILE A 55 5.27 12.02 -8.96
N CYS A 56 5.07 11.72 -10.24
CA CYS A 56 3.78 11.73 -10.90
C CYS A 56 3.28 10.29 -11.05
N LEU A 57 2.13 9.97 -10.47
CA LEU A 57 1.53 8.64 -10.55
C LEU A 57 0.34 8.68 -11.50
N GLU A 58 0.35 7.79 -12.49
CA GLU A 58 -0.74 7.65 -13.45
C GLU A 58 -1.62 6.46 -13.06
N PHE A 59 -2.92 6.73 -12.94
CA PHE A 59 -3.91 5.72 -12.58
C PHE A 59 -4.84 5.48 -13.76
N ASN A 60 -4.82 4.26 -14.30
CA ASN A 60 -5.65 3.88 -15.43
C ASN A 60 -6.03 2.40 -15.35
N GLY A 61 -7.27 2.09 -15.71
CA GLY A 61 -7.81 0.74 -15.68
C GLY A 61 -8.24 0.32 -14.27
N ILE A 62 -9.22 -0.58 -14.24
CA ILE A 62 -9.78 -1.15 -13.02
C ILE A 62 -9.49 -2.65 -13.04
N ASP A 63 -9.22 -3.22 -11.87
CA ASP A 63 -9.04 -4.67 -11.71
C ASP A 63 -9.53 -5.15 -10.35
N THR A 64 -9.43 -6.46 -10.14
CA THR A 64 -9.79 -7.08 -8.88
C THR A 64 -8.72 -7.99 -8.30
N PHE A 65 -8.46 -7.89 -6.99
CA PHE A 65 -7.75 -8.94 -6.27
C PHE A 65 -8.74 -9.96 -5.74
N HIS A 66 -8.53 -11.24 -6.09
CA HIS A 66 -9.32 -12.39 -5.66
C HIS A 66 -10.83 -12.23 -5.82
N SER A 67 -11.26 -11.44 -6.82
CA SER A 67 -12.65 -11.05 -7.03
C SER A 67 -13.31 -10.47 -5.76
N LYS A 68 -12.57 -9.82 -4.86
CA LYS A 68 -13.13 -9.23 -3.62
C LYS A 68 -12.75 -7.76 -3.43
N ILE A 69 -11.63 -7.34 -3.99
CA ILE A 69 -11.11 -5.98 -3.85
C ILE A 69 -11.10 -5.38 -5.24
N LEU A 70 -11.82 -4.30 -5.47
CA LEU A 70 -11.76 -3.51 -6.70
C LEU A 70 -10.76 -2.38 -6.51
N PHE A 71 -9.86 -2.23 -7.46
CA PHE A 71 -8.82 -1.21 -7.39
C PHE A 71 -8.56 -0.57 -8.75
N ILE A 72 -8.03 0.65 -8.72
CA ILE A 72 -7.51 1.34 -9.90
C ILE A 72 -6.02 1.02 -9.99
N LYS A 73 -5.57 0.55 -11.16
CA LYS A 73 -4.15 0.21 -11.38
C LYS A 73 -3.33 1.50 -11.42
N CYS A 74 -2.20 1.51 -10.72
CA CYS A 74 -1.16 2.50 -10.96
C CYS A 74 -0.23 1.97 -12.04
N GLN A 75 0.12 2.80 -13.01
CA GLN A 75 1.19 2.49 -13.96
C GLN A 75 2.51 2.32 -13.20
N GLN A 76 3.40 1.50 -13.74
CA GLN A 76 4.72 1.29 -13.15
C GLN A 76 5.47 2.61 -13.07
N ASN A 77 6.11 2.86 -11.93
CA ASN A 77 6.83 4.10 -11.69
C ASN A 77 8.14 3.81 -10.94
N ASN A 78 9.26 3.87 -11.66
CA ASN A 78 10.58 3.57 -11.11
C ASN A 78 10.94 4.47 -9.91
N ARG A 79 10.43 5.70 -9.85
CA ARG A 79 10.69 6.60 -8.72
C ARG A 79 9.92 6.20 -7.47
N LEU A 80 8.70 5.71 -7.62
CA LEU A 80 7.93 5.11 -6.53
C LEU A 80 8.63 3.85 -6.01
N ASP A 81 9.13 3.01 -6.92
CA ASP A 81 9.87 1.79 -6.58
C ASP A 81 11.17 2.12 -5.83
N ASN A 82 11.92 3.11 -6.31
CA ASN A 82 13.14 3.59 -5.63
C ASN A 82 12.84 4.18 -4.26
N LEU A 83 11.78 4.98 -4.12
CA LEU A 83 11.34 5.51 -2.83
C LEU A 83 10.98 4.38 -1.87
N ARG A 84 10.25 3.37 -2.34
CA ARG A 84 9.88 2.20 -1.54
C ARG A 84 11.13 1.45 -1.07
N THR A 85 12.08 1.18 -1.97
CA THR A 85 13.35 0.51 -1.67
C THR A 85 14.15 1.29 -0.63
N LEU A 86 14.28 2.61 -0.79
CA LEU A 86 14.93 3.48 0.19
C LEU A 86 14.32 3.33 1.58
N ILE A 87 12.98 3.38 1.69
CA ILE A 87 12.30 3.27 2.99
C ILE A 87 12.60 1.89 3.63
N ILE A 88 12.58 0.81 2.84
CA ILE A 88 12.91 -0.54 3.32
C ILE A 88 14.34 -0.58 3.85
N GLU A 89 15.31 -0.12 3.06
CA GLU A 89 16.73 -0.11 3.42
C GLU A 89 16.96 0.69 4.72
N ARG A 90 16.36 1.87 4.82
CA ARG A 90 16.48 2.72 6.02
C ARG A 90 15.85 2.10 7.25
N LEU A 91 14.68 1.47 7.12
CA LEU A 91 14.06 0.76 8.24
C LEU A 91 14.93 -0.43 8.70
N TYR A 92 15.53 -1.16 7.76
CA TYR A 92 16.43 -2.27 8.05
C TYR A 92 17.73 -1.81 8.75
N GLU A 93 18.33 -0.70 8.31
CA GLU A 93 19.48 -0.09 8.97
C GLU A 93 19.15 0.32 10.42
N GLN A 94 17.96 0.89 10.66
CA GLN A 94 17.54 1.31 12.00
C GLN A 94 17.30 0.10 12.90
N GLN A 95 16.74 -0.98 12.37
CA GLN A 95 16.56 -2.24 13.08
C GLN A 95 17.89 -2.79 13.60
N GLN A 96 18.91 -2.83 12.73
CA GLN A 96 20.26 -3.27 13.11
C GLN A 96 20.90 -2.36 14.17
N LYS A 97 20.80 -1.04 14.00
CA LYS A 97 21.43 -0.06 14.91
C LYS A 97 20.79 -0.04 16.30
N GLN A 98 19.47 -0.18 16.39
CA GLN A 98 18.71 -0.04 17.62
C GLN A 98 18.33 -1.36 18.27
N LYS A 99 18.76 -2.50 17.71
CA LYS A 99 18.34 -3.85 18.13
C LYS A 99 16.81 -3.97 18.24
N ILE A 100 16.10 -3.41 17.26
CA ILE A 100 14.65 -3.55 17.19
C ILE A 100 14.37 -5.03 16.92
N ASP A 101 13.52 -5.66 17.74
CA ASP A 101 13.01 -7.01 17.46
C ASP A 101 12.44 -7.05 16.04
N ASP A 102 12.71 -8.12 15.28
CA ASP A 102 12.46 -8.18 13.83
C ASP A 102 11.14 -7.51 13.39
N ILE A 103 11.26 -6.36 12.73
CA ILE A 103 10.15 -5.74 12.00
C ILE A 103 9.94 -6.60 10.75
N PHE A 104 8.85 -7.37 10.73
CA PHE A 104 8.58 -8.24 9.59
C PHE A 104 7.85 -7.46 8.50
N PHE A 105 8.47 -7.38 7.32
CA PHE A 105 7.91 -6.79 6.10
C PHE A 105 6.84 -7.72 5.50
N ALA A 106 5.71 -7.88 6.18
CA ALA A 106 4.63 -8.76 5.78
C ALA A 106 4.14 -8.47 4.36
N GLY A 107 4.15 -9.47 3.47
CA GLY A 107 3.61 -9.33 2.11
C GLY A 107 4.45 -8.49 1.15
N ASN A 108 5.62 -7.99 1.55
CA ASN A 108 6.51 -7.23 0.65
C ASN A 108 7.42 -8.11 -0.23
N TYR A 109 7.35 -9.44 -0.07
CA TYR A 109 8.13 -10.42 -0.84
C TYR A 109 7.48 -10.79 -2.19
N GLN A 110 6.19 -10.51 -2.34
CA GLN A 110 5.50 -10.62 -3.63
C GLN A 110 5.78 -9.36 -4.45
N GLU A 111 5.59 -9.46 -5.76
CA GLU A 111 5.71 -8.31 -6.66
C GLU A 111 4.87 -7.14 -6.14
N PHE A 112 5.51 -5.97 -6.02
CA PHE A 112 4.84 -4.76 -5.56
C PHE A 112 3.91 -4.25 -6.65
N ILE A 113 2.60 -4.33 -6.40
CA ILE A 113 1.58 -3.83 -7.32
C ILE A 113 0.98 -2.56 -6.73
N PRO A 114 1.45 -1.36 -7.13
CA PRO A 114 0.88 -0.11 -6.67
C PRO A 114 -0.56 0.04 -7.17
N HIS A 115 -1.49 0.32 -6.27
CA HIS A 115 -2.90 0.46 -6.60
C HIS A 115 -3.63 1.33 -5.57
N ILE A 116 -4.75 1.92 -5.99
CA ILE A 116 -5.72 2.55 -5.09
C ILE A 116 -6.92 1.63 -4.98
N THR A 117 -7.16 1.10 -3.78
CA THR A 117 -8.40 0.36 -3.53
C THR A 117 -9.57 1.34 -3.48
N ILE A 118 -10.60 1.07 -4.28
CA ILE A 118 -11.85 1.87 -4.30
C ILE A 118 -13.01 1.13 -3.63
N PHE A 119 -12.94 -0.20 -3.57
CA PHE A 119 -14.00 -1.01 -2.97
C PHE A 119 -13.48 -2.33 -2.42
N LYS A 120 -13.98 -2.74 -1.25
CA LYS A 120 -13.71 -4.06 -0.65
C LYS A 120 -15.03 -4.75 -0.33
N ASN A 121 -15.26 -5.92 -0.93
CA ASN A 121 -16.40 -6.77 -0.66
C ASN A 121 -16.04 -7.89 0.31
N LYS A 122 -16.94 -8.20 1.24
CA LYS A 122 -16.82 -9.39 2.09
C LYS A 122 -17.11 -10.69 1.32
N ARG A 123 -17.91 -10.61 0.24
CA ARG A 123 -18.26 -11.72 -0.67
C ARG A 123 -17.50 -11.57 -2.00
N LYS A 124 -17.29 -12.64 -2.77
CA LYS A 124 -16.70 -12.53 -4.11
C LYS A 124 -17.67 -11.80 -5.05
N PHE A 125 -17.16 -10.92 -5.91
CA PHE A 125 -17.89 -10.39 -7.07
C PHE A 125 -18.31 -11.56 -7.96
N SER A 126 -19.54 -11.52 -8.45
CA SER A 126 -20.01 -12.46 -9.47
C SER A 126 -19.20 -12.26 -10.75
N SER A 127 -18.89 -13.36 -11.44
CA SER A 127 -18.13 -13.41 -12.70
C SER A 127 -18.75 -12.62 -13.87
N ILE A 128 -19.89 -11.97 -13.65
CA ILE A 128 -20.60 -11.17 -14.65
C ILE A 128 -19.76 -9.94 -15.06
N TYR A 129 -18.93 -9.40 -14.17
CA TYR A 129 -18.03 -8.28 -14.48
C TYR A 129 -16.70 -8.68 -15.16
N GLN A 130 -16.48 -9.98 -15.41
CA GLN A 130 -15.23 -10.46 -16.02
C GLN A 130 -15.31 -10.63 -17.54
N ASN A 131 -16.52 -10.53 -18.14
CA ASN A 131 -16.73 -10.82 -19.56
C ASN A 131 -17.02 -9.59 -20.45
N GLU A 132 -17.09 -8.37 -19.90
CA GLU A 132 -17.37 -7.15 -20.68
C GLU A 132 -16.14 -6.24 -20.92
N MET A 133 -14.93 -6.68 -20.56
CA MET A 133 -13.71 -5.87 -20.74
C MET A 133 -12.55 -6.67 -21.36
N ASN A 134 -12.81 -7.29 -22.52
CA ASN A 134 -11.78 -7.68 -23.49
C ASN A 134 -11.97 -6.86 -24.77
#